data_AF-A0A7S0EEA3-F1
#
_entry.id   AF-A0A7S0EEA3-F1
#
_cell.length_a   1.000
_cell.length_b   1.000
_cell.length_c   1.000
_cell.angle_alpha   90.00
_cell.angle_beta   90.00
_cell.angle_gamma   90.00
#
_symmetry.space_group_name_H-M   'P 1'
#
loop_
_entity.id
_entity.type
_entity.pdbx_description
1 polymer ?
#
loop_
_entity_poly.entity_id
_entity_poly.type
_entity_poly.pdbx_seq_one_letter_code
_entity_poly.pdbx_strand_id
1 'polypeptide(L)'
;KGTKTVETSFLRRPDQNFTFNFDRVFSHVQGGELIDQCVEEAWQQISAGQSCCVMCYGQKGSGKFSTLIGSHGKPGVLSRLLELTTANGREDASLNAFDIYKETIRDLLRPASQSTGASTLKLRDSASAVVVDGSVDIPVRSADDLKEHIPAFHACKGHCVITVRYP
;
A
#
# COMPACT_ATOMS: atom_id res chain seq x y z
N LYS A 1 -10.82 17.85 -14.39
CA LYS A 1 -9.54 17.11 -14.51
C LYS A 1 -8.58 17.98 -15.29
N GLY A 2 -7.57 18.55 -14.64
CA GLY A 2 -6.62 19.48 -15.25
C GLY A 2 -5.29 18.78 -15.44
N THR A 3 -4.88 18.61 -16.68
CA THR A 3 -3.56 18.06 -17.02
C THR A 3 -2.48 18.98 -16.47
N LYS A 4 -1.61 18.45 -15.60
CA LYS A 4 -0.42 19.18 -15.15
C LYS A 4 0.81 18.67 -15.91
N THR A 5 1.49 19.59 -16.57
CA THR A 5 2.74 19.35 -17.29
C THR A 5 3.92 19.49 -16.34
N VAL A 6 4.82 18.50 -16.36
CA VAL A 6 6.11 18.59 -15.65
C VAL A 6 7.22 18.70 -16.69
N GLU A 7 7.96 19.80 -16.63
CA GLU A 7 9.20 19.95 -17.38
C GLU A 7 10.35 19.26 -16.65
N THR A 8 11.16 18.53 -17.40
CA THR A 8 12.17 17.63 -16.83
C THR A 8 13.60 18.12 -17.06
N SER A 9 13.86 19.39 -16.76
CA SER A 9 15.20 19.99 -16.89
C SER A 9 16.29 19.28 -16.05
N PHE A 10 15.89 18.40 -15.13
CA PHE A 10 16.76 17.53 -14.33
C PHE A 10 17.14 16.19 -14.98
N LEU A 11 16.61 15.84 -16.16
CA LEU A 11 17.00 14.61 -16.86
C LEU A 11 18.35 14.78 -17.56
N ARG A 12 19.10 13.66 -17.70
CA ARG A 12 20.50 13.59 -18.19
C ARG A 12 20.74 14.12 -19.63
N ARG A 13 19.71 14.61 -20.32
CA ARG A 13 19.79 15.18 -21.67
C ARG A 13 19.31 16.62 -21.64
N PRO A 14 20.19 17.58 -21.33
CA PRO A 14 19.83 19.00 -21.22
C PRO A 14 19.35 19.64 -22.53
N ASP A 15 19.53 18.94 -23.66
CA ASP A 15 19.06 19.30 -25.00
C ASP A 15 17.65 18.76 -25.32
N GLN A 16 17.06 17.93 -24.45
CA GLN A 16 15.73 17.35 -24.64
C GLN A 16 14.78 17.71 -23.48
N ASN A 17 13.79 18.55 -23.79
CA ASN A 17 12.66 18.77 -22.90
C ASN A 17 11.67 17.62 -23.04
N PHE A 18 11.42 16.89 -21.94
CA PHE A 18 10.33 15.94 -21.88
C PHE A 18 9.13 16.60 -21.20
N THR A 19 7.95 16.32 -21.73
CA THR A 19 6.67 16.74 -21.19
C THR A 19 5.87 15.49 -20.87
N PHE A 20 5.38 15.41 -19.63
CA PHE A 20 4.51 14.34 -19.17
C PHE A 20 3.18 14.90 -18.71
N ASN A 21 2.11 14.15 -18.98
CA ASN A 21 0.75 14.49 -18.61
C ASN A 21 0.27 13.51 -17.54
N PHE A 22 -0.08 14.04 -16.37
CA PHE A 22 -0.63 13.27 -15.27
C PHE A 22 -1.96 13.87 -14.83
N ASP A 23 -2.83 13.05 -14.24
CA ASP A 23 -4.06 13.54 -13.60
C ASP A 23 -3.73 14.60 -12.54
N ARG A 24 -2.64 14.37 -11.77
CA ARG A 24 -2.11 15.29 -10.77
C ARG A 24 -0.61 15.16 -10.60
N VAL A 25 0.00 16.23 -10.12
CA VAL A 25 1.43 16.32 -9.81
C VAL A 25 1.56 17.03 -8.47
N PHE A 26 2.35 16.43 -7.58
CA PHE A 26 2.62 16.94 -6.24
C PHE A 26 4.10 17.28 -6.10
N SER A 27 4.39 18.44 -5.52
CA SER A 27 5.76 18.80 -5.17
C SER A 27 6.20 18.11 -3.87
N HIS A 28 7.50 18.12 -3.59
CA HIS A 28 8.08 17.48 -2.40
C HIS A 28 7.56 18.05 -1.06
N VAL A 29 7.00 19.26 -1.08
CA VAL A 29 6.44 19.96 0.09
C VAL A 29 5.00 19.52 0.37
N GLN A 30 4.29 19.00 -0.63
CA GLN A 30 2.86 18.65 -0.59
C GLN A 30 2.60 17.17 -0.30
N GLY A 31 3.52 16.50 0.41
CA GLY A 31 3.39 15.07 0.71
C GLY A 31 2.10 14.71 1.46
N GLY A 32 1.59 15.62 2.31
CA GLY A 32 0.30 15.44 2.99
C GLY A 32 -0.89 15.52 2.04
N GLU A 33 -0.91 16.51 1.13
CA GLU A 33 -1.99 16.69 0.14
C GLU A 33 -2.13 15.47 -0.78
N LEU A 34 -1.01 14.87 -1.18
CA LEU A 34 -1.01 13.59 -1.91
C LEU A 34 -1.70 12.48 -1.12
N ILE A 35 -1.35 12.32 0.15
CA ILE A 35 -1.91 11.27 1.00
C ILE A 35 -3.42 11.49 1.19
N ASP A 36 -3.83 12.69 1.57
CA ASP A 36 -5.24 13.03 1.80
C ASP A 36 -6.09 12.77 0.56
N GLN A 37 -5.57 13.13 -0.61
CA GLN A 37 -6.25 12.91 -1.87
C GLN A 37 -6.35 11.43 -2.27
N CYS A 38 -5.28 10.66 -2.07
CA CYS A 38 -5.33 9.21 -2.29
C CYS A 38 -6.32 8.52 -1.33
N VAL A 39 -6.38 8.97 -0.08
CA VAL A 39 -7.30 8.43 0.93
C VAL A 39 -8.75 8.72 0.57
N GLU A 40 -9.05 9.96 0.16
CA GLU A 40 -10.40 10.37 -0.26
C GLU A 40 -10.89 9.54 -1.46
N GLU A 41 -10.06 9.37 -2.49
CA GLU A 41 -10.41 8.57 -3.66
C GLU A 41 -10.60 7.09 -3.33
N ALA A 42 -9.75 6.53 -2.48
CA ALA A 42 -9.89 5.15 -2.02
C ALA A 42 -11.17 4.96 -1.17
N TRP A 43 -11.47 5.92 -0.29
CA TRP A 43 -12.67 5.91 0.53
C TRP A 43 -13.95 5.97 -0.30
N GLN A 44 -14.01 6.77 -1.36
CA GLN A 44 -15.17 6.82 -2.25
C GLN A 44 -15.47 5.46 -2.88
N GLN A 45 -14.45 4.70 -3.28
CA GLN A 45 -14.62 3.34 -3.82
C GLN A 45 -15.08 2.35 -2.73
N ILE A 46 -14.42 2.37 -1.57
CA ILE A 46 -14.71 1.45 -0.45
C ILE A 46 -16.11 1.70 0.11
N SER A 47 -16.50 2.96 0.28
CA SER A 47 -17.84 3.34 0.77
C SER A 47 -18.95 2.93 -0.20
N ALA A 48 -18.67 2.88 -1.51
CA ALA A 48 -19.56 2.34 -2.54
C ALA A 48 -19.56 0.80 -2.62
N GLY A 49 -18.81 0.10 -1.77
CA GLY A 49 -18.70 -1.36 -1.79
C GLY A 49 -17.84 -1.92 -2.93
N GLN A 50 -16.98 -1.08 -3.53
CA GLN A 50 -16.08 -1.46 -4.61
C GLN A 50 -14.66 -1.73 -4.08
N SER A 51 -13.95 -2.64 -4.74
CA SER A 51 -12.52 -2.87 -4.48
C SER A 51 -11.68 -1.69 -4.96
N CYS A 52 -10.72 -1.26 -4.14
CA CYS A 52 -9.73 -0.23 -4.49
C CYS A 52 -8.32 -0.82 -4.44
N CYS A 53 -7.43 -0.34 -5.31
CA CYS A 53 -6.02 -0.72 -5.32
C CYS A 53 -5.15 0.54 -5.43
N VAL A 54 -4.21 0.70 -4.50
CA VAL A 54 -3.22 1.78 -4.51
C VAL A 54 -1.84 1.17 -4.71
N MET A 55 -1.15 1.58 -5.78
CA MET A 55 0.18 1.09 -6.11
C MET A 55 1.18 2.25 -6.14
N CYS A 56 2.27 2.12 -5.37
CA CYS A 56 3.38 3.06 -5.40
C CYS A 56 4.51 2.53 -6.29
N TYR A 57 4.91 3.31 -7.30
CA TYR A 57 6.01 2.96 -8.23
C TYR A 57 7.10 4.03 -8.25
N GLY A 58 8.35 3.62 -8.48
CA GLY A 58 9.51 4.53 -8.53
C GLY A 58 10.82 3.89 -8.05
N GLN A 59 11.93 4.61 -8.22
CA GLN A 59 13.26 4.13 -7.82
C GLN A 59 13.42 3.93 -6.30
N LYS A 60 14.49 3.25 -5.86
CA LYS A 60 14.82 3.18 -4.42
C LYS A 60 15.06 4.59 -3.87
N GLY A 61 14.52 4.84 -2.68
CA GLY A 61 14.59 6.17 -2.03
C GLY A 61 13.55 7.19 -2.50
N SER A 62 12.70 6.88 -3.49
CA SER A 62 11.68 7.81 -4.01
C SER A 62 10.45 7.99 -3.10
N GLY A 63 10.47 7.46 -1.87
CA GLY A 63 9.36 7.63 -0.93
C GLY A 63 8.20 6.63 -1.02
N LYS A 64 8.20 5.64 -1.92
CA LYS A 64 7.09 4.65 -2.07
C LYS A 64 6.51 4.11 -0.76
N PHE A 65 7.39 3.56 0.08
CA PHE A 65 6.99 2.97 1.36
C PHE A 65 6.55 4.04 2.36
N SER A 66 7.22 5.21 2.34
CA SER A 66 6.84 6.36 3.17
C SER A 66 5.47 6.93 2.80
N THR A 67 5.06 6.86 1.53
CA THR A 67 3.73 7.27 1.08
C THR A 67 2.68 6.25 1.50
N LEU A 68 2.94 4.96 1.28
CA LEU A 68 1.97 3.90 1.54
C LEU A 68 1.76 3.63 3.04
N ILE A 69 2.84 3.42 3.80
CA ILE A 69 2.81 3.04 5.22
C ILE A 69 2.99 4.26 6.13
N GLY A 70 3.82 5.21 5.71
CA GLY A 70 4.19 6.36 6.54
C GLY A 70 5.63 6.29 7.05
N SER A 71 5.96 7.22 7.93
CA SER A 71 7.23 7.30 8.65
C SER A 71 6.98 7.73 10.10
N HIS A 72 8.00 7.68 10.97
CA HIS A 72 7.85 8.02 12.40
C HIS A 72 7.10 9.35 12.60
N GLY A 73 5.88 9.27 13.15
CA GLY A 73 5.01 10.41 13.44
C GLY A 73 4.18 10.94 12.26
N LYS A 74 4.29 10.36 11.06
CA LYS A 74 3.53 10.75 9.87
C LYS A 74 2.85 9.53 9.23
N PRO A 75 1.54 9.30 9.49
CA PRO A 75 0.79 8.19 8.92
C PRO A 75 0.73 8.29 7.39
N GLY A 76 0.91 7.16 6.71
CA GLY A 76 0.75 7.05 5.26
C GLY A 76 -0.69 6.81 4.84
N VAL A 77 -0.89 6.52 3.55
CA VAL A 77 -2.20 6.22 2.96
C VAL A 77 -2.93 5.09 3.69
N LEU A 78 -2.22 3.99 4.02
CA LEU A 78 -2.84 2.83 4.66
C LEU A 78 -3.40 3.14 6.05
N SER A 79 -2.60 3.78 6.92
CA SER A 79 -3.04 4.15 8.27
C SER A 79 -4.21 5.14 8.23
N ARG A 80 -4.12 6.18 7.39
CA ARG A 80 -5.18 7.19 7.24
C ARG A 80 -6.47 6.60 6.70
N LEU A 81 -6.38 5.69 5.74
CA LEU A 81 -7.56 5.03 5.18
C LEU A 81 -8.24 4.15 6.23
N LEU A 82 -7.47 3.45 7.06
CA LEU A 82 -7.98 2.63 8.16
C LEU A 82 -8.62 3.48 9.27
N GLU A 83 -8.02 4.62 9.63
CA GLU A 83 -8.65 5.59 10.54
C GLU A 83 -10.02 6.04 10.00
N LEU A 84 -10.08 6.38 8.71
CA LEU A 84 -11.30 6.86 8.08
C LEU A 84 -12.38 5.79 7.99
N THR A 85 -12.03 4.56 7.63
CA THR A 85 -13.00 3.45 7.53
C THR A 85 -13.53 3.06 8.91
N THR A 86 -12.67 3.02 9.92
CA THR A 86 -13.05 2.79 11.34
C THR A 86 -14.01 3.88 11.82
N ALA A 87 -13.69 5.16 11.58
CA ALA A 87 -14.55 6.29 11.95
C ALA A 87 -15.94 6.28 11.28
N ASN A 88 -16.10 5.55 10.19
CA ASN A 88 -17.37 5.35 9.48
C ASN A 88 -18.01 3.98 9.77
N GLY A 89 -17.65 3.33 10.88
CA GLY A 89 -18.30 2.12 11.38
C GLY A 89 -17.86 0.81 10.70
N ARG A 90 -16.70 0.81 10.01
CA ARG A 90 -16.10 -0.41 9.41
C ARG A 90 -14.94 -0.93 10.27
N GLU A 91 -15.22 -1.30 11.51
CA GLU A 91 -14.21 -1.64 12.53
C GLU A 91 -13.74 -3.11 12.49
N ASP A 92 -14.41 -4.01 11.76
CA ASP A 92 -14.08 -5.44 11.73
C ASP A 92 -13.28 -5.84 10.48
N ALA A 93 -12.21 -5.11 10.16
CA ALA A 93 -11.37 -5.42 9.02
C ALA A 93 -10.42 -6.60 9.28
N SER A 94 -10.01 -7.28 8.22
CA SER A 94 -8.95 -8.28 8.23
C SER A 94 -7.79 -7.84 7.34
N LEU A 95 -6.57 -8.12 7.76
CA LEU A 95 -5.34 -7.71 7.09
C LEU A 95 -4.50 -8.95 6.74
N ASN A 96 -3.99 -8.98 5.52
CA ASN A 96 -2.86 -9.84 5.15
C ASN A 96 -1.78 -9.01 4.46
N ALA A 97 -0.54 -9.49 4.55
CA ALA A 97 0.58 -8.85 3.87
C ALA A 97 1.61 -9.87 3.38
N PHE A 98 2.13 -9.64 2.18
CA PHE A 98 3.04 -10.54 1.50
C PHE A 98 4.29 -9.81 1.00
N ASP A 99 5.45 -10.47 1.12
CA ASP A 99 6.69 -10.11 0.43
C ASP A 99 6.85 -11.03 -0.77
N ILE A 100 6.74 -10.44 -1.97
CA ILE A 100 6.99 -11.13 -3.22
C ILE A 100 8.43 -10.83 -3.64
N TYR A 101 9.30 -11.82 -3.48
CA TYR A 101 10.72 -11.69 -3.77
C TYR A 101 11.23 -12.92 -4.52
N LYS A 102 11.91 -12.71 -5.65
CA LYS A 102 12.44 -13.78 -6.51
C LYS A 102 11.41 -14.88 -6.81
N GLU A 103 10.22 -14.47 -7.26
CA GLU A 103 9.11 -15.38 -7.60
C GLU A 103 8.60 -16.25 -6.44
N THR A 104 8.97 -15.91 -5.20
CA THR A 104 8.46 -16.56 -3.99
C THR A 104 7.57 -15.61 -3.21
N ILE A 105 6.45 -16.12 -2.72
CA ILE A 105 5.53 -15.39 -1.86
C ILE A 105 5.81 -15.78 -0.42
N ARG A 106 6.08 -14.79 0.43
CA ARG A 106 6.25 -14.96 1.87
C ARG A 106 5.19 -14.18 2.62
N ASP A 107 4.54 -14.82 3.58
CA ASP A 107 3.66 -14.15 4.53
C ASP A 107 4.48 -13.29 5.51
N LEU A 108 4.16 -11.99 5.57
CA LEU A 108 4.82 -11.03 6.47
C LEU A 108 4.22 -11.02 7.87
N LEU A 109 2.96 -11.46 8.03
CA LEU A 109 2.22 -11.41 9.29
C LEU A 109 2.23 -12.75 10.03
N ARG A 110 2.74 -13.81 9.39
CA ARG A 110 2.91 -15.12 10.01
C ARG A 110 3.82 -15.05 11.25
N PRO A 111 3.35 -15.52 12.43
CA PRO A 111 4.18 -15.61 13.63
C PRO A 111 5.41 -16.51 13.42
N ALA A 112 6.54 -16.13 14.03
CA ALA A 112 7.78 -16.90 13.96
C ALA A 112 7.65 -18.33 14.53
N SER A 113 6.71 -18.57 15.44
CA SER A 113 6.40 -19.91 15.96
C SER A 113 5.80 -20.85 14.91
N GLN A 114 5.18 -20.30 13.87
CA GLN A 114 4.56 -21.03 12.76
C GLN A 114 5.40 -21.01 11.49
N SER A 115 6.59 -20.40 11.51
CA SER A 115 7.51 -20.43 10.38
C SER A 115 8.29 -21.75 10.37
N THR A 116 7.65 -22.82 9.91
CA THR A 116 8.37 -24.02 9.47
C THR A 116 9.18 -23.64 8.23
N GLY A 117 10.49 -23.90 8.24
CA GLY A 117 11.46 -23.41 7.25
C GLY A 117 10.97 -23.42 5.80
N ALA A 118 11.19 -22.29 5.11
CA ALA A 118 10.85 -22.06 3.70
C ALA A 118 9.37 -22.30 3.34
N SER A 119 8.43 -21.70 4.08
CA SER A 119 7.02 -21.68 3.71
C SER A 119 6.76 -20.66 2.58
N THR A 120 7.18 -20.98 1.35
CA THR A 120 6.74 -20.24 0.17
C THR A 120 5.27 -20.54 -0.05
N LEU A 121 4.45 -19.49 -0.12
CA LEU A 121 3.01 -19.64 -0.37
C LEU A 121 2.73 -19.75 -1.86
N LYS A 122 1.64 -20.45 -2.19
CA LYS A 122 1.19 -20.63 -3.56
C LYS A 122 -0.07 -19.81 -3.81
N LEU A 123 -0.20 -19.32 -5.04
CA LEU A 123 -1.44 -18.74 -5.51
C LEU A 123 -2.44 -19.85 -5.83
N ARG A 124 -3.72 -19.58 -5.55
CA ARG A 124 -4.85 -20.40 -5.93
C ARG A 124 -5.90 -19.50 -6.56
N ASP A 125 -6.42 -19.89 -7.71
CA ASP A 125 -7.60 -19.26 -8.28
C ASP A 125 -8.85 -19.79 -7.58
N SER A 126 -9.60 -18.89 -6.95
CA SER A 126 -10.97 -19.13 -6.50
C SER A 126 -11.95 -18.60 -7.55
N ALA A 127 -13.21 -19.04 -7.49
CA ALA A 127 -14.26 -18.61 -8.41
C ALA A 127 -14.48 -17.08 -8.44
N SER A 128 -14.13 -16.37 -7.36
CA SER A 128 -14.33 -14.93 -7.21
C SER A 128 -13.05 -14.11 -7.07
N ALA A 129 -11.90 -14.73 -6.78
CA ALA A 129 -10.65 -14.01 -6.51
C ALA A 129 -9.41 -14.91 -6.59
N VAL A 130 -8.25 -14.30 -6.82
CA VAL A 130 -6.95 -14.96 -6.61
C VAL A 130 -6.62 -14.87 -5.11
N VAL A 131 -6.34 -16.02 -4.49
CA VAL A 131 -6.03 -16.11 -3.05
C VAL A 131 -4.67 -16.75 -2.83
N VAL A 132 -4.02 -16.38 -1.74
CA VAL A 132 -2.76 -16.98 -1.31
C VAL A 132 -3.07 -18.11 -0.33
N ASP A 133 -2.73 -19.35 -0.70
CA ASP A 133 -3.02 -20.51 0.12
C ASP A 133 -2.19 -20.53 1.41
N GLY A 134 -2.85 -20.88 2.52
CA GLY A 134 -2.26 -20.89 3.85
C GLY A 134 -1.87 -19.50 4.38
N SER A 135 -2.30 -18.41 3.76
CA SER A 135 -2.07 -17.06 4.28
C SER A 135 -2.81 -16.83 5.62
N VAL A 136 -2.22 -15.99 6.46
CA VAL A 136 -2.82 -15.58 7.73
C VAL A 136 -3.53 -14.24 7.53
N ASP A 137 -4.83 -14.22 7.80
CA ASP A 137 -5.60 -12.99 7.95
C ASP A 137 -5.63 -12.63 9.44
N ILE A 138 -5.14 -11.46 9.79
CA ILE A 138 -5.21 -10.94 11.17
C ILE A 138 -6.36 -9.94 11.29
N PRO A 139 -7.12 -9.93 12.41
CA PRO A 139 -8.12 -8.89 12.64
C PRO A 139 -7.43 -7.55 12.90
N VAL A 140 -7.97 -6.48 12.33
CA VAL A 140 -7.49 -5.10 12.49
C VAL A 140 -8.69 -4.21 12.73
N ARG A 141 -8.74 -3.58 13.90
CA ARG A 141 -9.84 -2.73 14.37
C ARG A 141 -9.52 -1.26 14.38
N SER A 142 -8.24 -0.93 14.37
CA SER A 142 -7.80 0.46 14.40
C SER A 142 -6.46 0.62 13.68
N ALA A 143 -6.13 1.87 13.35
CA ALA A 143 -4.80 2.21 12.85
C ALA A 143 -3.68 1.98 13.88
N ASP A 144 -4.00 1.82 15.16
CA ASP A 144 -3.02 1.46 16.19
C ASP A 144 -2.59 -0.01 16.07
N ASP A 145 -3.51 -0.92 15.74
CA ASP A 145 -3.19 -2.34 15.52
C ASP A 145 -2.18 -2.49 14.37
N LEU A 146 -2.27 -1.62 13.36
CA LEU A 146 -1.33 -1.61 12.23
C LEU A 146 0.12 -1.31 12.69
N LYS A 147 0.30 -0.51 13.75
CA LYS A 147 1.63 -0.11 14.24
C LYS A 147 2.46 -1.31 14.68
N GLU A 148 1.83 -2.36 15.21
CA GLU A 148 2.51 -3.60 15.60
C GLU A 148 3.10 -4.34 14.39
N HIS A 149 2.52 -4.16 13.20
CA HIS A 149 2.90 -4.85 11.98
C HIS A 149 3.80 -4.01 11.04
N ILE A 150 3.94 -2.71 11.29
CA ILE A 150 4.85 -1.82 10.52
C ILE A 150 6.28 -2.39 10.41
N PRO A 151 6.90 -2.93 11.50
CA PRO A 151 8.24 -3.53 11.39
C PRO A 151 8.30 -4.70 10.39
N ALA A 152 7.24 -5.50 10.30
CA ALA A 152 7.17 -6.61 9.34
C ALA A 152 7.12 -6.10 7.90
N PHE A 153 6.36 -5.04 7.63
CA PHE A 153 6.32 -4.41 6.31
C PHE A 153 7.69 -3.83 5.91
N HIS A 154 8.41 -3.20 6.85
CA HIS A 154 9.76 -2.69 6.60
C HIS A 154 10.80 -3.79 6.34
N ALA A 155 10.56 -5.01 6.82
CA ALA A 155 11.42 -6.17 6.57
C ALA A 155 11.24 -6.79 5.17
N CYS A 156 10.26 -6.30 4.39
CA CYS A 156 10.01 -6.73 3.01
C CYS A 156 11.24 -6.50 2.12
N LYS A 157 11.65 -7.53 1.38
CA LYS A 157 12.83 -7.49 0.50
C LYS A 157 12.49 -7.17 -0.95
N GLY A 158 11.31 -7.57 -1.41
CA GLY A 158 10.82 -7.35 -2.76
C GLY A 158 9.62 -6.41 -2.81
N HIS A 159 8.53 -6.88 -3.41
CA HIS A 159 7.28 -6.14 -3.49
C HIS A 159 6.41 -6.47 -2.27
N CYS A 160 6.07 -5.43 -1.51
CA CYS A 160 5.13 -5.53 -0.40
C CYS A 160 3.71 -5.40 -0.94
N VAL A 161 2.88 -6.42 -0.76
CA VAL A 161 1.45 -6.40 -1.09
C VAL A 161 0.69 -6.49 0.21
N ILE A 162 -0.19 -5.53 0.47
CA ILE A 162 -1.00 -5.46 1.69
C ILE A 162 -2.47 -5.41 1.28
N THR A 163 -3.27 -6.30 1.83
CA THR A 163 -4.72 -6.35 1.57
C THR A 163 -5.46 -6.10 2.87
N VAL A 164 -6.36 -5.11 2.85
CA VAL A 164 -7.35 -4.90 3.92
C VAL A 164 -8.70 -5.35 3.37
N ARG A 165 -9.37 -6.24 4.07
CA ARG A 165 -10.68 -6.77 3.70
C ARG A 165 -11.68 -6.44 4.79
N TYR A 166 -12.67 -5.64 4.42
CA TYR A 166 -13.83 -5.33 5.25
C TYR A 166 -14.91 -6.40 5.05
N PRO A 167 -15.78 -6.63 6.05
CA PRO A 167 -16.89 -7.57 5.95
C PRO A 167 -17.96 -7.10 4.95
#